data_AF-Q13277-F1
#
_entry.id   AF-Q13277-F1
#
_cell.length_a   1.000
_cell.length_b   1.000
_cell.length_c   1.000
_cell.angle_alpha   90.00
_cell.angle_beta   90.00
_cell.angle_gamma   90.00
#
_symmetry.space_group_name_H-M   'P 1'
#
loop_
_entity.id
_entity.type
_entity.pdbx_description
1 polymer ?
#
loop_
_entity_poly.entity_id
_entity_poly.type
_entity_poly.pdbx_seq_one_letter_code
_entity_poly.pdbx_strand_id
1 'polypeptide(L)'
;MKDRLEQLKAKQLTQDDDTDAVEIAIDNTAFMDEFFSEIEETRLNIDKISEHVEEAKKLYSIILSAPIPEPKTKDDLEQLTTEIKKRANNVRNKLKSMEKHIEEDEVRSSADLRIRKSQHSVLSRKFVEVMTKYNEAQVDFRERSKGRIQRQLEITGKKTTDEELEEMLESGNPAIFTSGIIDSQISKQALSEIEGRHKDIVRLESSIKELHDMFMDIAMLVENQGEMLDNIELNVMHTVDHVEKARDETKKAVKYQSQARKKLIIIIVLVVVLLGILALIIGLSVGLN
;
A
#
# COMPACT_ATOMS: atom_id res chain seq x y z
N MET A 1 16.76 -21.62 -15.35
CA MET A 1 17.85 -22.08 -14.46
C MET A 1 17.63 -23.56 -14.20
N LYS A 2 18.59 -24.43 -14.52
CA LYS A 2 18.48 -25.88 -14.27
C LYS A 2 18.64 -26.14 -12.76
N ASP A 3 17.74 -26.92 -12.20
CA ASP A 3 17.74 -27.31 -10.78
C ASP A 3 19.06 -28.03 -10.43
N ARG A 4 19.74 -27.55 -9.39
CA ARG A 4 21.00 -28.10 -8.87
C ARG A 4 20.86 -28.58 -7.41
N LEU A 5 19.63 -28.68 -6.91
CA LEU A 5 19.36 -29.07 -5.53
C LEU A 5 19.99 -30.43 -5.19
N GLU A 6 19.92 -31.40 -6.10
CA GLU A 6 20.53 -32.73 -5.90
C GLU A 6 22.06 -32.70 -5.87
N GLN A 7 22.70 -31.86 -6.71
CA GLN A 7 24.16 -31.71 -6.69
C GLN A 7 24.66 -31.10 -5.38
N LEU A 8 23.86 -30.22 -4.77
CA LEU A 8 24.18 -29.61 -3.48
C LEU A 8 24.01 -30.61 -2.33
N LYS A 9 22.94 -31.42 -2.33
CA LYS A 9 22.75 -32.50 -1.35
C LYS A 9 23.84 -33.57 -1.41
N ALA A 10 24.27 -33.95 -2.62
CA ALA A 10 25.33 -34.94 -2.80
C ALA A 10 26.69 -34.45 -2.27
N LYS A 11 27.01 -33.15 -2.41
CA LYS A 11 28.25 -32.58 -1.87
C LYS A 11 28.28 -32.50 -0.34
N GLN A 12 27.14 -32.20 0.29
CA GLN A 12 27.02 -32.19 1.75
C GLN A 12 27.27 -33.57 2.38
N LEU A 13 26.93 -34.67 1.69
CA LEU A 13 27.15 -36.03 2.19
C LEU A 13 28.60 -36.52 2.06
N THR A 14 29.43 -35.84 1.25
CA THR A 14 30.83 -36.25 0.98
C THR A 14 31.87 -35.45 1.74
N GLN A 15 31.46 -34.43 2.49
CA GLN A 15 32.37 -33.53 3.20
C GLN A 15 32.26 -33.78 4.70
N ASP A 16 33.09 -34.71 5.16
CA ASP A 16 33.27 -35.16 6.55
C ASP A 16 34.06 -34.10 7.36
N ASP A 17 33.57 -32.85 7.37
CA ASP A 17 34.24 -31.71 7.99
C ASP A 17 33.33 -31.11 9.07
N ASP A 18 33.77 -31.24 10.33
CA ASP A 18 33.21 -30.73 11.59
C ASP A 18 32.77 -29.26 11.49
N THR A 19 31.62 -29.02 10.87
CA THR A 19 30.97 -27.73 10.82
C THR A 19 29.74 -27.84 11.68
N ASP A 20 29.79 -27.18 12.85
CA ASP A 20 28.66 -26.88 13.70
C ASP A 20 27.41 -26.75 12.83
N ALA A 21 26.44 -27.64 13.06
CA ALA A 21 25.16 -27.60 12.37
C ALA A 21 24.60 -26.19 12.54
N VAL A 22 24.74 -25.36 11.49
CA VAL A 22 24.03 -24.11 11.40
C VAL A 22 22.58 -24.52 11.17
N GLU A 23 21.86 -24.72 12.26
CA GLU A 23 20.41 -24.68 12.26
C GLU A 23 20.03 -23.32 11.68
N ILE A 24 19.77 -23.31 10.36
CA ILE A 24 18.94 -22.27 9.78
C ILE A 24 17.59 -22.53 10.44
N ALA A 25 17.25 -21.76 11.46
CA ALA A 25 15.93 -21.77 12.04
C ALA A 25 14.95 -21.40 10.91
N ILE A 26 14.33 -22.42 10.30
CA ILE A 26 13.16 -22.27 9.43
C ILE A 26 11.96 -22.05 10.34
N ASP A 27 12.06 -21.09 11.25
CA ASP A 27 11.00 -20.69 12.17
C ASP A 27 10.56 -19.25 11.84
N ASN A 28 10.39 -19.00 10.53
CA ASN A 28 9.84 -17.78 9.97
C ASN A 28 8.34 -17.93 9.67
N THR A 29 7.63 -18.78 10.41
CA THR A 29 6.17 -18.89 10.26
C THR A 29 5.44 -17.63 10.72
N ALA A 30 6.10 -16.75 11.50
CA ALA A 30 5.51 -15.54 12.09
C ALA A 30 6.12 -14.21 11.58
N PHE A 31 6.95 -14.22 10.53
CA PHE A 31 7.64 -13.01 10.07
C PHE A 31 6.65 -12.00 9.48
N MET A 32 6.39 -10.92 10.20
CA MET A 32 5.47 -9.84 9.82
C MET A 32 4.03 -10.30 9.55
N ASP A 33 3.58 -11.43 10.12
CA ASP A 33 2.24 -11.98 9.86
C ASP A 33 1.12 -10.99 10.12
N GLU A 34 1.18 -10.26 11.25
CA GLU A 34 0.22 -9.23 11.60
C GLU A 34 0.20 -8.11 10.55
N PHE A 35 1.38 -7.62 10.15
CA PHE A 35 1.50 -6.60 9.12
C PHE A 35 0.98 -7.11 7.76
N PHE A 36 1.32 -8.32 7.34
CA PHE A 36 0.80 -8.88 6.08
C PHE A 36 -0.71 -9.12 6.13
N SER A 37 -1.27 -9.46 7.29
CA SER A 37 -2.71 -9.54 7.51
C SER A 37 -3.38 -8.17 7.33
N GLU A 38 -2.79 -7.10 7.89
CA GLU A 38 -3.27 -5.74 7.70
C GLU A 38 -3.18 -5.29 6.23
N ILE A 39 -2.09 -5.63 5.55
CA ILE A 39 -1.89 -5.37 4.11
C ILE A 39 -2.98 -6.06 3.29
N GLU A 40 -3.29 -7.34 3.57
CA GLU A 40 -4.34 -8.03 2.84
C GLU A 40 -5.73 -7.49 3.11
N GLU A 41 -6.05 -7.16 4.37
CA GLU A 41 -7.33 -6.52 4.66
C GLU A 41 -7.44 -5.17 3.95
N THR A 42 -6.35 -4.40 3.87
CA THR A 42 -6.33 -3.12 3.15
C THR A 42 -6.56 -3.34 1.66
N ARG A 43 -5.86 -4.31 1.06
CA ARG A 43 -6.00 -4.66 -0.36
C ARG A 43 -7.42 -5.11 -0.70
N LEU A 44 -8.00 -5.99 0.11
CA LEU A 44 -9.37 -6.46 -0.05
C LEU A 44 -10.38 -5.31 0.03
N ASN A 45 -10.18 -4.34 0.92
CA ASN A 45 -11.03 -3.16 0.96
C ASN A 45 -10.91 -2.30 -0.30
N ILE A 46 -9.69 -2.08 -0.81
CA ILE A 46 -9.47 -1.33 -2.06
C ILE A 46 -10.13 -2.03 -3.25
N ASP A 47 -9.99 -3.36 -3.36
CA ASP A 47 -10.61 -4.15 -4.42
C ASP A 47 -12.14 -4.10 -4.34
N LYS A 48 -12.71 -4.15 -3.13
CA LYS A 48 -14.16 -3.99 -2.91
C LYS A 48 -14.65 -2.60 -3.26
N ILE A 49 -13.89 -1.54 -2.96
CA ILE A 49 -14.23 -0.19 -3.42
C ILE A 49 -14.24 -0.17 -4.95
N SER A 50 -13.23 -0.74 -5.61
CA SER A 50 -13.18 -0.81 -7.08
C SER A 50 -14.39 -1.53 -7.67
N GLU A 51 -14.84 -2.63 -7.06
CA GLU A 51 -16.05 -3.35 -7.46
C GLU A 51 -17.31 -2.47 -7.31
N HIS A 52 -17.48 -1.82 -6.16
CA HIS A 52 -18.61 -0.92 -5.90
C HIS A 52 -18.62 0.32 -6.81
N VAL A 53 -17.45 0.83 -7.21
CA VAL A 53 -17.35 1.94 -8.17
C VAL A 53 -17.88 1.52 -9.55
N GLU A 54 -17.55 0.32 -10.01
CA GLU A 54 -18.09 -0.21 -11.27
C GLU A 54 -19.59 -0.49 -11.19
N GLU A 55 -20.09 -0.92 -10.03
CA GLU A 55 -21.52 -1.09 -9.79
C GLU A 55 -22.26 0.27 -9.76
N ALA A 56 -21.69 1.27 -9.08
CA ALA A 56 -22.23 2.63 -9.05
C ALA A 56 -22.33 3.25 -10.45
N LYS A 57 -21.33 3.04 -11.32
CA LYS A 57 -21.38 3.45 -12.74
C LYS A 57 -22.56 2.84 -13.49
N LYS A 58 -22.88 1.57 -13.23
CA LYS A 58 -24.06 0.92 -13.83
C LYS A 58 -25.35 1.55 -13.32
N LEU A 59 -25.47 1.80 -12.02
CA LEU A 59 -26.64 2.45 -11.44
C LEU A 59 -26.80 3.89 -11.95
N TYR A 60 -25.72 4.65 -12.08
CA TYR A 60 -25.73 5.98 -12.72
C TYR A 60 -26.31 5.93 -14.13
N SER A 61 -25.87 4.95 -14.94
CA SER A 61 -26.40 4.75 -16.29
C SER A 61 -27.89 4.42 -16.29
N ILE A 62 -28.35 3.52 -15.41
CA ILE A 62 -29.77 3.15 -15.29
C ILE A 62 -30.60 4.36 -14.86
N ILE A 63 -30.15 5.07 -13.83
CA ILE A 63 -30.77 6.30 -13.34
C ILE A 63 -30.84 7.33 -14.44
N LEU A 64 -29.77 7.53 -15.22
CA LEU A 64 -29.77 8.41 -16.37
C LEU A 64 -30.56 7.85 -17.55
N SER A 65 -31.01 6.60 -17.60
CA SER A 65 -31.75 6.08 -18.76
C SER A 65 -33.25 6.37 -18.67
N ALA A 66 -33.81 6.37 -17.45
CA ALA A 66 -35.24 6.55 -17.21
C ALA A 66 -35.59 8.02 -16.93
N PRO A 67 -36.71 8.56 -17.43
CA PRO A 67 -37.21 9.89 -17.04
C PRO A 67 -37.42 9.98 -15.51
N ILE A 68 -38.08 8.96 -14.95
CA ILE A 68 -38.30 8.77 -13.52
C ILE A 68 -37.70 7.41 -13.13
N PRO A 69 -36.51 7.38 -12.51
CA PRO A 69 -35.87 6.14 -12.06
C PRO A 69 -36.69 5.44 -10.97
N GLU A 70 -36.59 4.11 -10.90
CA GLU A 70 -37.19 3.35 -9.82
C GLU A 70 -36.56 3.73 -8.47
N PRO A 71 -37.35 3.91 -7.40
CA PRO A 71 -36.83 4.24 -6.06
C PRO A 71 -35.75 3.27 -5.60
N LYS A 72 -35.92 1.98 -5.88
CA LYS A 72 -34.96 0.93 -5.55
C LYS A 72 -33.57 1.19 -6.14
N THR A 73 -33.47 1.64 -7.40
CA THR A 73 -32.18 1.93 -8.03
C THR A 73 -31.46 3.09 -7.33
N LYS A 74 -32.21 4.07 -6.81
CA LYS A 74 -31.65 5.17 -6.02
C LYS A 74 -31.19 4.69 -4.65
N ASP A 75 -31.96 3.83 -4.00
CA ASP A 75 -31.61 3.23 -2.71
C ASP A 75 -30.33 2.37 -2.83
N ASP A 76 -30.23 1.55 -3.88
CA ASP A 76 -29.04 0.74 -4.18
C ASP A 76 -27.79 1.63 -4.35
N LEU A 77 -27.93 2.78 -5.03
CA LEU A 77 -26.82 3.73 -5.22
C LEU A 77 -26.41 4.41 -3.91
N GLU A 78 -27.37 4.78 -3.06
CA GLU A 78 -27.09 5.35 -1.73
C GLU A 78 -26.39 4.33 -0.83
N GLN A 79 -26.78 3.05 -0.89
CA GLN A 79 -26.13 1.97 -0.16
C GLN A 79 -24.68 1.79 -0.64
N LEU A 80 -24.43 1.74 -1.95
CA LEU A 80 -23.07 1.64 -2.49
C LEU A 80 -22.21 2.83 -2.09
N THR A 81 -22.77 4.04 -2.14
CA THR A 81 -22.06 5.25 -1.71
C THR A 81 -21.64 5.16 -0.25
N THR A 82 -22.51 4.63 0.62
CA THR A 82 -22.23 4.43 2.04
C THR A 82 -21.14 3.37 2.26
N GLU A 83 -21.21 2.25 1.53
CA GLU A 83 -20.19 1.19 1.62
C GLU A 83 -18.83 1.64 1.09
N ILE A 84 -18.79 2.39 -0.02
CA ILE A 84 -17.56 3.01 -0.54
C ILE A 84 -16.95 3.93 0.52
N LYS A 85 -17.74 4.85 1.10
CA LYS A 85 -17.26 5.76 2.16
C LYS A 85 -16.72 5.00 3.37
N LYS A 86 -17.41 3.97 3.83
CA LYS A 86 -16.99 3.15 4.99
C LYS A 86 -15.66 2.45 4.73
N ARG A 87 -15.52 1.79 3.58
CA ARG A 87 -14.29 1.09 3.19
C ARG A 87 -13.14 2.06 2.95
N ALA A 88 -13.39 3.17 2.28
CA ALA A 88 -12.38 4.19 2.00
C ALA A 88 -11.83 4.81 3.30
N ASN A 89 -12.69 5.05 4.30
CA ASN A 89 -12.26 5.44 5.64
C ASN A 89 -11.42 4.37 6.35
N ASN A 90 -11.77 3.09 6.23
CA ASN A 90 -10.97 1.99 6.78
C ASN A 90 -9.57 1.95 6.14
N VAL A 91 -9.49 2.04 4.81
CA VAL A 91 -8.21 2.10 4.07
C VAL A 91 -7.38 3.32 4.50
N ARG A 92 -7.99 4.51 4.57
CA ARG A 92 -7.31 5.72 5.06
C ARG A 92 -6.71 5.50 6.45
N ASN A 93 -7.47 4.96 7.38
CA ASN A 93 -7.00 4.75 8.76
C ASN A 93 -5.86 3.74 8.83
N LYS A 94 -5.94 2.65 8.06
CA LYS A 94 -4.87 1.64 7.96
C LYS A 94 -3.59 2.23 7.35
N LEU A 95 -3.71 3.00 6.28
CA LEU A 95 -2.56 3.69 5.67
C LEU A 95 -1.89 4.67 6.64
N LYS A 96 -2.66 5.52 7.32
CA LYS A 96 -2.13 6.42 8.35
C LYS A 96 -1.46 5.67 9.52
N SER A 97 -2.01 4.52 9.91
CA SER A 97 -1.37 3.68 10.95
C SER A 97 -0.04 3.10 10.47
N MET A 98 0.02 2.60 9.23
CA MET A 98 1.24 2.09 8.63
C MET A 98 2.31 3.18 8.49
N GLU A 99 1.93 4.39 8.08
CA GLU A 99 2.82 5.54 8.01
C GLU A 99 3.43 5.86 9.38
N LYS A 100 2.61 5.92 10.44
CA LYS A 100 3.10 6.16 11.79
C LYS A 100 4.13 5.10 12.25
N HIS A 101 3.87 3.82 11.98
CA HIS A 101 4.83 2.76 12.29
C HIS A 101 6.13 2.88 11.49
N ILE A 102 6.05 3.33 10.24
CA ILE A 102 7.21 3.59 9.39
C ILE A 102 8.06 4.74 9.96
N GLU A 103 7.42 5.83 10.43
CA GLU A 103 8.09 6.99 11.03
C GLU A 103 8.79 6.65 12.36
N GLU A 104 8.16 5.83 13.20
CA GLU A 104 8.72 5.38 14.48
C GLU A 104 9.96 4.49 14.31
N ASP A 105 10.03 3.71 13.22
CA ASP A 105 11.10 2.76 12.94
C ASP A 105 12.27 3.31 12.10
N GLU A 106 12.26 4.60 11.70
CA GLU A 106 13.27 5.17 10.80
C GLU A 106 14.72 5.08 11.31
N VAL A 107 14.90 4.95 12.63
CA VAL A 107 16.23 4.82 13.25
C VAL A 107 16.92 3.51 12.88
N ARG A 108 16.20 2.49 12.41
CA ARG A 108 16.74 1.17 12.10
C ARG A 108 16.40 0.75 10.67
N SER A 109 17.29 1.03 9.73
CA SER A 109 17.20 0.53 8.33
C SER A 109 17.24 -1.00 8.31
N SER A 110 16.07 -1.62 8.37
CA SER A 110 15.86 -3.07 8.44
C SER A 110 15.11 -3.55 7.19
N ALA A 111 15.20 -4.86 6.91
CA ALA A 111 14.41 -5.47 5.83
C ALA A 111 12.90 -5.30 6.07
N ASP A 112 12.47 -5.34 7.33
CA ASP A 112 11.10 -5.09 7.76
C ASP A 112 10.63 -3.68 7.36
N LEU A 113 11.39 -2.64 7.74
CA LEU A 113 11.07 -1.24 7.38
C LEU A 113 10.94 -1.04 5.87
N ARG A 114 11.83 -1.66 5.07
CA ARG A 114 11.75 -1.58 3.60
C ARG A 114 10.49 -2.23 3.05
N ILE A 115 10.09 -3.37 3.61
CA ILE A 115 8.85 -4.04 3.19
C ILE A 115 7.65 -3.17 3.58
N ARG A 116 7.63 -2.59 4.79
CA ARG A 116 6.57 -1.66 5.22
C ARG A 116 6.44 -0.46 4.29
N LYS A 117 7.54 0.26 4.05
CA LYS A 117 7.59 1.42 3.14
C LYS A 117 7.11 1.07 1.73
N SER A 118 7.58 -0.05 1.17
CA SER A 118 7.17 -0.51 -0.17
C SER A 118 5.68 -0.83 -0.24
N GLN A 119 5.16 -1.61 0.71
CA GLN A 119 3.75 -2.00 0.74
C GLN A 119 2.82 -0.82 0.98
N HIS A 120 3.15 0.08 1.91
CA HIS A 120 2.41 1.33 2.13
C HIS A 120 2.29 2.13 0.82
N SER A 121 3.37 2.19 0.05
CA SER A 121 3.42 2.91 -1.22
C SER A 121 2.58 2.30 -2.33
N VAL A 122 2.61 0.97 -2.45
CA VAL A 122 1.75 0.26 -3.41
C VAL A 122 0.27 0.45 -3.07
N LEU A 123 -0.11 0.29 -1.79
CA LEU A 123 -1.49 0.45 -1.36
C LEU A 123 -1.98 1.89 -1.49
N SER A 124 -1.17 2.88 -1.10
CA SER A 124 -1.52 4.31 -1.23
C SER A 124 -1.80 4.69 -2.68
N ARG A 125 -0.91 4.30 -3.61
CA ARG A 125 -1.13 4.53 -5.06
C ARG A 125 -2.38 3.86 -5.56
N LYS A 126 -2.62 2.60 -5.17
CA LYS A 126 -3.81 1.86 -5.61
C LYS A 126 -5.09 2.49 -5.08
N PHE A 127 -5.07 2.96 -3.84
CA PHE A 127 -6.21 3.65 -3.23
C PHE A 127 -6.53 4.95 -3.96
N VAL A 128 -5.52 5.79 -4.22
CA VAL A 128 -5.71 7.03 -5.01
C VAL A 128 -6.26 6.72 -6.41
N GLU A 129 -5.72 5.71 -7.10
CA GLU A 129 -6.21 5.30 -8.43
C GLU A 129 -7.71 4.97 -8.42
N VAL A 130 -8.15 4.15 -7.45
CA VAL A 130 -9.56 3.73 -7.33
C VAL A 130 -10.46 4.90 -6.95
N MET A 131 -10.03 5.74 -6.02
CA MET A 131 -10.83 6.88 -5.59
C MET A 131 -10.94 7.92 -6.71
N THR A 132 -9.87 8.19 -7.46
CA THR A 132 -9.92 9.08 -8.64
C THR A 132 -10.93 8.58 -9.66
N LYS A 133 -10.94 7.27 -9.97
CA LYS A 133 -11.97 6.67 -10.84
C LYS A 133 -13.39 6.83 -10.31
N TYR A 134 -13.57 6.82 -8.99
CA TYR A 134 -14.88 7.08 -8.38
C TYR A 134 -15.30 8.54 -8.57
N ASN A 135 -14.40 9.49 -8.28
CA ASN A 135 -14.65 10.92 -8.48
C ASN A 135 -14.97 11.25 -9.94
N GLU A 136 -14.21 10.69 -10.90
CA GLU A 136 -14.49 10.82 -12.34
C GLU A 136 -15.90 10.34 -12.69
N ALA A 137 -16.34 9.20 -12.14
CA ALA A 137 -17.69 8.69 -12.35
C ALA A 137 -18.78 9.59 -11.75
N GLN A 138 -18.51 10.20 -10.59
CA GLN A 138 -19.43 11.15 -9.97
C GLN A 138 -19.54 12.43 -10.82
N VAL A 139 -18.42 13.00 -11.25
CA VAL A 139 -18.40 14.20 -12.11
C VAL A 139 -19.12 13.94 -13.44
N ASP A 140 -18.87 12.81 -14.10
CA ASP A 140 -19.60 12.44 -15.33
C ASP A 140 -21.11 12.31 -15.10
N PHE A 141 -21.53 11.71 -13.97
CA PHE A 141 -22.95 11.63 -13.61
C PHE A 141 -23.57 13.01 -13.35
N ARG A 142 -22.84 13.92 -12.69
CA ARG A 142 -23.27 15.31 -12.46
C ARG A 142 -23.53 16.03 -13.77
N GLU A 143 -22.55 16.02 -14.67
CA GLU A 143 -22.62 16.73 -15.96
C GLU A 143 -23.74 16.19 -16.85
N ARG A 144 -23.91 14.85 -16.90
CA ARG A 144 -25.03 14.24 -17.63
C ARG A 144 -26.39 14.57 -17.01
N SER A 145 -26.46 14.66 -15.69
CA SER A 145 -27.69 15.06 -14.99
C SER A 145 -28.03 16.53 -15.27
N LYS A 146 -27.04 17.43 -15.26
CA LYS A 146 -27.17 18.83 -15.67
C LYS A 146 -27.70 18.94 -17.10
N GLY A 147 -27.10 18.24 -18.06
CA GLY A 147 -27.55 18.23 -19.46
C GLY A 147 -29.00 17.73 -19.62
N ARG A 148 -29.46 16.79 -18.77
CA ARG A 148 -30.87 16.37 -18.75
C ARG A 148 -31.80 17.44 -18.20
N ILE A 149 -31.41 18.15 -17.15
CA ILE A 149 -32.18 19.29 -16.63
C ILE A 149 -32.32 20.37 -17.69
N GLN A 150 -31.22 20.72 -18.36
CA GLN A 150 -31.23 21.68 -19.48
C GLN A 150 -32.23 21.27 -20.55
N ARG A 151 -32.20 19.99 -20.97
CA ARG A 151 -33.13 19.46 -21.97
C ARG A 151 -34.59 19.55 -21.53
N GLN A 152 -34.88 19.29 -20.26
CA GLN A 152 -36.24 19.41 -19.72
C GLN A 152 -36.70 20.87 -19.63
N LEU A 153 -35.82 21.80 -19.29
CA LEU A 153 -36.12 23.24 -19.33
C LEU A 153 -36.46 23.71 -20.75
N GLU A 154 -35.73 23.25 -21.77
CA GLU A 154 -36.05 23.53 -23.17
C GLU A 154 -37.44 23.01 -23.58
N ILE A 155 -37.84 21.82 -23.12
CA ILE A 155 -39.17 21.24 -23.37
C ILE A 155 -40.28 22.13 -22.79
N THR A 156 -40.02 22.78 -21.65
CA THR A 156 -40.96 23.74 -21.04
C THR A 156 -40.95 25.13 -21.71
N GLY A 157 -40.10 25.33 -22.72
CA GLY A 157 -39.94 26.59 -23.43
C GLY A 157 -38.98 27.59 -22.77
N LYS A 158 -38.29 27.19 -21.69
CA LYS A 158 -37.33 28.03 -20.97
C LYS A 158 -35.91 27.75 -21.47
N LYS A 159 -35.42 28.60 -22.37
CA LYS A 159 -34.00 28.59 -22.77
C LYS A 159 -33.16 29.05 -21.58
N THR A 160 -32.16 28.26 -21.21
CA THR A 160 -31.29 28.50 -20.06
C THR A 160 -29.85 28.25 -20.51
N THR A 161 -28.95 29.21 -20.30
CA THR A 161 -27.52 29.01 -20.61
C THR A 161 -26.88 28.06 -19.60
N ASP A 162 -25.67 27.59 -19.90
CA ASP A 162 -24.95 26.67 -19.00
C ASP A 162 -24.60 27.35 -17.67
N GLU A 163 -24.31 28.66 -17.69
CA GLU A 163 -24.05 29.49 -16.51
C GLU A 163 -25.33 29.73 -15.69
N GLU A 164 -26.43 30.14 -16.35
CA GLU A 164 -27.72 30.31 -15.67
C GLU A 164 -28.18 29.01 -15.02
N LEU A 165 -27.97 27.87 -15.68
CA LEU A 165 -28.30 26.56 -15.13
C LEU A 165 -27.42 26.21 -13.92
N GLU A 166 -26.15 26.58 -13.94
CA GLU A 166 -25.25 26.37 -12.79
C GLU A 166 -25.71 27.19 -11.58
N GLU A 167 -26.02 28.48 -11.78
CA GLU A 167 -26.56 29.35 -10.73
C GLU A 167 -27.89 28.78 -10.17
N MET A 168 -28.73 28.21 -11.03
CA MET A 168 -29.97 27.55 -10.61
C MET A 168 -29.71 26.34 -9.73
N LEU A 169 -28.71 25.51 -10.04
CA LEU A 169 -28.31 24.35 -9.24
C LEU A 169 -27.70 24.79 -7.89
N GLU A 170 -26.84 25.80 -7.89
CA GLU A 170 -26.19 26.34 -6.69
C GLU A 170 -27.16 27.04 -5.74
N SER A 171 -28.26 27.60 -6.26
CA SER A 171 -29.27 28.32 -5.45
C SER A 171 -29.91 27.45 -4.37
N GLY A 172 -29.89 26.12 -4.54
CA GLY A 172 -30.53 25.16 -3.63
C GLY A 172 -32.05 25.29 -3.54
N ASN A 173 -32.68 26.15 -4.35
CA ASN A 173 -34.11 26.41 -4.33
C ASN A 173 -34.82 25.75 -5.52
N PRO A 174 -35.50 24.60 -5.34
CA PRO A 174 -36.19 23.90 -6.43
C PRO A 174 -37.22 24.78 -7.16
N ALA A 175 -37.81 25.78 -6.49
CA ALA A 175 -38.80 26.65 -7.10
C ALA A 175 -38.23 27.47 -8.29
N ILE A 176 -36.90 27.66 -8.37
CA ILE A 176 -36.26 28.41 -9.46
C ILE A 176 -36.51 27.77 -10.82
N PHE A 177 -36.66 26.44 -10.86
CA PHE A 177 -36.98 25.69 -12.08
C PHE A 177 -38.41 25.97 -12.54
N THR A 178 -39.36 26.13 -11.62
CA THR A 178 -40.78 26.36 -11.92
C THR A 178 -41.10 27.79 -12.40
N SER A 179 -40.22 28.75 -12.09
CA SER A 179 -40.45 30.16 -12.43
C SER A 179 -40.48 30.40 -13.93
N GLY A 180 -41.60 30.93 -14.41
CA GLY A 180 -41.84 31.31 -15.81
C GLY A 180 -42.40 30.20 -16.71
N ILE A 181 -42.66 29.00 -16.18
CA ILE A 181 -43.16 27.87 -16.95
C ILE A 181 -44.70 27.85 -16.94
N ILE A 182 -45.30 27.68 -18.13
CA ILE A 182 -46.76 27.58 -18.30
C ILE A 182 -47.27 26.28 -17.64
N ASP A 183 -48.38 26.37 -16.90
CA ASP A 183 -49.02 25.20 -16.31
C ASP A 183 -49.61 24.29 -17.40
N SER A 184 -48.89 23.23 -17.74
CA SER A 184 -49.30 22.22 -18.71
C SER A 184 -48.92 20.83 -18.20
N GLN A 185 -49.59 19.78 -18.67
CA GLN A 185 -49.25 18.41 -18.28
C GLN A 185 -47.81 18.05 -18.66
N ILE A 186 -47.33 18.54 -19.80
CA ILE A 186 -45.94 18.37 -20.27
C ILE A 186 -44.99 19.08 -19.32
N SER A 187 -45.29 20.33 -18.96
CA SER A 187 -44.50 21.12 -18.00
C SER A 187 -44.42 20.45 -16.63
N LYS A 188 -45.52 19.88 -16.12
CA LYS A 188 -45.53 19.18 -14.83
C LYS A 188 -44.61 17.96 -14.83
N GLN A 189 -44.62 17.18 -15.91
CA GLN A 189 -43.74 16.03 -16.05
C GLN A 189 -42.26 16.47 -16.12
N ALA A 190 -41.95 17.45 -16.97
CA ALA A 190 -40.60 17.98 -17.10
C ALA A 190 -40.07 18.53 -15.77
N LEU A 191 -40.91 19.26 -15.02
CA LEU A 191 -40.57 19.78 -13.70
C LEU A 191 -40.32 18.66 -12.68
N SER A 192 -41.15 17.62 -12.66
CA SER A 192 -40.93 16.47 -11.78
C SER A 192 -39.60 15.76 -12.07
N GLU A 193 -39.21 15.66 -13.34
CA GLU A 193 -37.91 15.10 -13.73
C GLU A 193 -36.76 16.03 -13.27
N ILE A 194 -36.90 17.33 -13.47
CA ILE A 194 -35.91 18.33 -13.05
C ILE A 194 -35.69 18.27 -11.53
N GLU A 195 -36.75 18.28 -10.74
CA GLU A 195 -36.66 18.19 -9.27
C GLU A 195 -35.98 16.89 -8.83
N GLY A 196 -36.34 15.77 -9.46
CA GLY A 196 -35.72 14.47 -9.19
C GLY A 196 -34.22 14.46 -9.46
N ARG A 197 -33.78 15.09 -10.56
CA ARG A 197 -32.36 15.20 -10.94
C ARG A 197 -31.59 16.17 -10.07
N HIS A 198 -32.18 17.31 -9.75
CA HIS A 198 -31.58 18.29 -8.85
C HIS A 198 -31.30 17.65 -7.48
N LYS A 199 -32.24 16.86 -6.95
CA LYS A 199 -32.03 16.08 -5.72
C LYS A 199 -30.86 15.08 -5.84
N ASP A 200 -30.72 14.44 -7.00
CA ASP A 200 -29.60 13.51 -7.26
C ASP A 200 -28.25 14.26 -7.30
N ILE A 201 -28.20 15.44 -7.94
CA ILE A 201 -27.01 16.31 -7.98
C ILE A 201 -26.61 16.76 -6.56
N VAL A 202 -27.55 17.26 -5.76
CA VAL A 202 -27.27 17.73 -4.40
C VAL A 202 -26.68 16.60 -3.52
N ARG A 203 -27.23 15.39 -3.63
CA ARG A 203 -26.71 14.20 -2.91
C ARG A 203 -25.30 13.83 -3.38
N LEU A 204 -25.08 13.88 -4.69
CA LEU A 204 -23.77 13.60 -5.28
C LEU A 204 -22.72 14.60 -4.82
N GLU A 205 -23.04 15.90 -4.80
CA GLU A 205 -22.14 16.97 -4.36
C GLU A 205 -21.75 16.83 -2.89
N SER A 206 -22.69 16.44 -2.03
CA SER A 206 -22.37 16.08 -0.63
C SER A 206 -21.39 14.90 -0.57
N SER A 207 -21.57 13.89 -1.42
CA SER A 207 -20.66 12.74 -1.49
C SER A 207 -19.26 13.15 -1.97
N ILE A 208 -19.16 13.94 -3.04
CA ILE A 208 -17.89 14.46 -3.57
C ILE A 208 -17.16 15.28 -2.51
N LYS A 209 -17.88 16.15 -1.78
CA LYS A 209 -17.29 16.98 -0.72
C LYS A 209 -16.69 16.14 0.40
N GLU A 210 -17.39 15.10 0.86
CA GLU A 210 -16.85 14.19 1.87
C GLU A 210 -15.63 13.39 1.37
N LEU A 211 -15.61 13.01 0.10
CA LEU A 211 -14.45 12.37 -0.51
C LEU A 211 -13.27 13.32 -0.65
N HIS A 212 -13.53 14.60 -0.94
CA HIS A 212 -12.50 15.63 -1.07
C HIS A 212 -11.64 15.74 0.19
N ASP A 213 -12.28 15.75 1.37
CA ASP A 213 -11.56 15.76 2.66
C ASP A 213 -10.65 14.52 2.79
N MET A 214 -11.10 13.36 2.32
CA MET A 214 -10.30 12.13 2.30
C MET A 214 -9.17 12.18 1.28
N PHE A 215 -9.38 12.79 0.12
CA PHE A 215 -8.35 12.95 -0.91
C PHE A 215 -7.22 13.86 -0.46
N MET A 216 -7.53 14.96 0.23
CA MET A 216 -6.51 15.88 0.72
C MET A 216 -5.56 15.18 1.70
N ASP A 217 -6.11 14.34 2.59
CA ASP A 217 -5.31 13.49 3.48
C ASP A 217 -4.33 12.59 2.72
N ILE A 218 -4.82 11.86 1.70
CA ILE A 218 -4.02 10.84 1.00
C ILE A 218 -3.08 11.44 -0.05
N ALA A 219 -3.45 12.56 -0.67
CA ALA A 219 -2.59 13.26 -1.62
C ALA A 219 -1.27 13.66 -0.96
N MET A 220 -1.32 14.16 0.28
CA MET A 220 -0.13 14.44 1.08
C MET A 220 0.69 13.16 1.36
N LEU A 221 0.04 12.03 1.64
CA LEU A 221 0.74 10.75 1.83
C LEU A 221 1.48 10.32 0.57
N VAL A 222 0.89 10.48 -0.62
CA VAL A 222 1.50 10.00 -1.87
C VAL A 222 2.61 10.91 -2.35
N GLU A 223 2.50 12.24 -2.16
CA GLU A 223 3.53 13.21 -2.55
C GLU A 223 4.85 12.97 -1.79
N ASN A 224 4.78 12.64 -0.50
CA ASN A 224 5.96 12.37 0.33
C ASN A 224 6.67 11.03 0.01
N GLN A 225 6.09 10.16 -0.82
CA GLN A 225 6.62 8.80 -1.03
C GLN A 225 7.64 8.69 -2.18
N GLY A 226 7.81 9.74 -2.99
CA GLY A 226 8.83 9.79 -4.04
C GLY A 226 10.26 9.65 -3.48
N GLU A 227 10.60 10.42 -2.45
CA GLU A 227 11.91 10.33 -1.78
C GLU A 227 12.09 9.00 -1.03
N MET A 228 10.99 8.42 -0.55
CA MET A 228 11.03 7.20 0.27
C MET A 228 11.41 5.96 -0.54
N LEU A 229 10.95 5.83 -1.79
CA LEU A 229 11.27 4.68 -2.66
C LEU A 229 12.72 4.70 -3.15
N ASP A 230 13.24 5.87 -3.54
CA ASP A 230 14.64 6.04 -3.96
C ASP A 230 15.60 5.67 -2.82
N ASN A 231 15.23 6.00 -1.57
CA ASN A 231 15.97 5.60 -0.38
C ASN A 231 15.94 4.09 -0.12
N ILE A 232 14.90 3.36 -0.53
CA ILE A 232 14.85 1.89 -0.41
C ILE A 232 15.85 1.25 -1.35
N GLU A 233 15.89 1.67 -2.62
CA GLU A 233 16.85 1.15 -3.60
C GLU A 233 18.28 1.41 -3.14
N LEU A 234 18.57 2.64 -2.70
CA LEU A 234 19.86 3.03 -2.16
C LEU A 234 20.25 2.20 -0.92
N ASN A 235 19.33 1.99 0.02
CA ASN A 235 19.59 1.21 1.23
C ASN A 235 19.72 -0.30 0.96
N VAL A 236 19.06 -0.85 -0.06
CA VAL A 236 19.29 -2.22 -0.51
C VAL A 236 20.70 -2.34 -1.07
N MET A 237 21.15 -1.39 -1.90
CA MET A 237 22.52 -1.36 -2.40
C MET A 237 23.53 -1.31 -1.25
N HIS A 238 23.34 -0.43 -0.26
CA HIS A 238 24.20 -0.38 0.92
C HIS A 238 24.14 -1.64 1.78
N THR A 239 22.98 -2.30 1.90
CA THR A 239 22.88 -3.58 2.62
C THR A 239 23.71 -4.66 1.93
N VAL A 240 23.65 -4.73 0.60
CA VAL A 240 24.50 -5.65 -0.19
C VAL A 240 25.97 -5.35 0.06
N ASP A 241 26.38 -4.08 0.05
CA ASP A 241 27.76 -3.66 0.36
C ASP A 241 28.18 -4.04 1.79
N HIS A 242 27.30 -3.87 2.79
CA HIS A 242 27.59 -4.20 4.18
C HIS A 242 27.69 -5.71 4.40
N VAL A 243 26.82 -6.51 3.79
CA VAL A 243 26.89 -7.98 3.86
C VAL A 243 28.15 -8.48 3.15
N GLU A 244 28.52 -7.88 2.01
CA GLU A 244 29.77 -8.20 1.32
C GLU A 244 31.00 -7.88 2.17
N LYS A 245 31.04 -6.69 2.79
CA LYS A 245 32.11 -6.31 3.74
C LYS A 245 32.14 -7.26 4.95
N ALA A 246 30.99 -7.58 5.54
CA ALA A 246 30.92 -8.50 6.67
C ALA A 246 31.39 -9.92 6.31
N ARG A 247 31.03 -10.41 5.12
CA ARG A 247 31.54 -11.68 4.57
C ARG A 247 33.07 -11.64 4.40
N ASP A 248 33.61 -10.53 3.96
CA ASP A 248 35.06 -10.39 3.76
C ASP A 248 35.80 -10.27 5.09
N GLU A 249 35.23 -9.57 6.09
CA GLU A 249 35.76 -9.52 7.46
C GLU A 249 35.69 -10.88 8.16
N THR A 250 34.61 -11.66 8.00
CA THR A 250 34.54 -13.03 8.55
C THR A 250 35.57 -13.95 7.89
N LYS A 251 35.80 -13.85 6.58
CA LYS A 251 36.91 -14.56 5.90
C LYS A 251 38.27 -14.17 6.46
N LYS A 252 38.53 -12.88 6.71
CA LYS A 252 39.78 -12.42 7.35
C LYS A 252 39.90 -12.95 8.77
N ALA A 253 38.83 -12.92 9.57
CA ALA A 253 38.80 -13.43 10.94
C ALA A 253 39.13 -14.93 10.98
N VAL A 254 38.56 -15.75 10.09
CA VAL A 254 38.88 -17.18 9.96
C VAL A 254 40.37 -17.38 9.59
N LYS A 255 40.90 -16.57 8.66
CA LYS A 255 42.34 -16.61 8.32
C LYS A 255 43.20 -16.27 9.53
N TYR A 256 42.89 -15.20 10.28
CA TYR A 256 43.63 -14.82 11.48
C TYR A 256 43.55 -15.89 12.58
N GLN A 257 42.38 -16.48 12.82
CA GLN A 257 42.21 -17.59 13.74
C GLN A 257 43.08 -18.80 13.34
N SER A 258 43.09 -19.17 12.06
CA SER A 258 43.91 -20.28 11.56
C SER A 258 45.42 -20.03 11.74
N GLN A 259 45.89 -18.80 11.54
CA GLN A 259 47.29 -18.41 11.75
C GLN A 259 47.64 -18.37 13.24
N ALA A 260 46.74 -17.87 14.09
CA ALA A 260 46.92 -17.87 15.54
C ALA A 260 47.02 -19.29 16.10
N ARG A 261 46.18 -20.23 15.64
CA ARG A 261 46.27 -21.66 16.00
C ARG A 261 47.64 -22.26 15.63
N LYS A 262 48.14 -21.99 14.42
CA LYS A 262 49.49 -22.45 13.99
C LYS A 262 50.60 -21.88 14.89
N LYS A 263 50.54 -20.59 15.22
CA LYS A 263 51.50 -19.96 16.14
C LYS A 263 51.43 -20.55 17.54
N LEU A 264 50.23 -20.82 18.06
CA LEU A 264 50.03 -21.44 19.37
C LEU A 264 50.66 -22.85 19.42
N ILE A 265 50.47 -23.67 18.39
CA ILE A 265 51.11 -25.00 18.28
C ILE A 265 52.63 -24.87 18.30
N ILE A 266 53.21 -23.93 17.53
CA ILE A 266 54.66 -23.70 17.51
C ILE A 266 55.16 -23.30 18.90
N ILE A 267 54.46 -22.42 19.61
CA ILE A 267 54.82 -22.01 20.97
C ILE A 267 54.77 -23.20 21.93
N ILE A 268 53.73 -24.04 21.87
CA ILE A 268 53.62 -25.25 22.69
C ILE A 268 54.80 -26.21 22.43
N VAL A 269 55.14 -26.45 21.16
CA VAL A 269 56.28 -27.31 20.79
C VAL A 269 57.60 -26.76 21.34
N LEU A 270 57.83 -25.44 21.24
CA LEU A 270 59.03 -24.80 21.80
C LEU A 270 59.11 -24.93 23.33
N VAL A 271 57.99 -24.76 24.03
CA VAL A 271 57.92 -24.93 25.49
C VAL A 271 58.22 -26.39 25.90
N VAL A 272 57.65 -27.37 25.19
CA VAL A 272 57.91 -28.80 25.45
C VAL A 272 59.39 -29.15 25.23
N VAL A 273 60.02 -28.63 24.17
CA VAL A 273 61.44 -28.84 23.90
C VAL A 273 62.31 -28.22 24.99
N LEU A 274 62.02 -26.99 25.43
CA LEU A 274 62.74 -26.33 26.52
C LEU A 274 62.64 -27.10 27.84
N LEU A 275 61.45 -27.59 28.20
CA LEU A 275 61.25 -28.43 29.37
C LEU A 275 62.00 -29.76 29.27
N GLY A 276 62.03 -30.37 28.09
CA GLY A 276 62.81 -31.59 27.82
C GLY A 276 64.32 -31.38 28.00
N ILE A 277 64.85 -30.26 27.51
CA ILE A 277 66.27 -29.88 27.69
C ILE A 277 66.58 -29.65 29.18
N LEU A 278 65.72 -28.92 29.90
CA LEU A 278 65.88 -28.69 31.33
C LEU A 278 65.88 -30.01 32.12
N ALA A 279 64.96 -30.93 31.81
CA ALA A 279 64.91 -32.25 32.44
C ALA A 279 66.18 -33.08 32.15
N LEU A 280 66.70 -33.01 30.92
CA LEU A 280 67.97 -33.67 30.53
C LEU A 280 69.16 -33.11 31.31
N ILE A 281 69.27 -31.78 31.45
CA ILE A 281 70.35 -31.13 32.19
C ILE A 281 70.32 -31.54 33.67
N ILE A 282 69.14 -31.51 34.30
CA ILE A 282 68.96 -31.91 35.70
C ILE A 282 69.26 -33.40 35.88
N GLY A 283 68.78 -34.24 34.96
CA GLY A 283 69.04 -35.69 35.00
C GLY A 283 70.53 -36.03 34.87
N LEU A 284 71.24 -35.37 33.96
CA LEU A 284 72.69 -35.53 33.80
C LEU A 284 73.45 -35.01 35.02
N SER A 285 73.07 -33.87 35.60
CA SER A 285 73.79 -33.32 36.77
C SER A 285 73.62 -34.15 38.04
N VAL A 286 72.47 -34.83 38.20
CA VAL A 286 72.21 -35.72 39.33
C VAL A 286 72.84 -37.10 39.11
N GLY A 287 72.97 -37.56 37.86
CA GLY A 287 73.59 -38.86 37.54
C GLY A 287 75.13 -38.85 37.51
N LEU A 288 75.75 -37.67 37.47
CA LEU A 288 77.22 -37.49 37.45
C LEU A 288 77.83 -37.13 38.83
N ASN A 289 77.00 -36.90 39.85
CA ASN A 289 77.41 -36.68 41.25
C ASN A 289 77.08 -37.91 42.10
#